data_AF-A0A6V8DT64-F1
#
_entry.id   AF-A0A6V8DT64-F1
#
_cell.length_a   1.000
_cell.length_b   1.000
_cell.length_c   1.000
_cell.angle_alpha   90.00
_cell.angle_beta   90.00
_cell.angle_gamma   90.00
#
_symmetry.space_group_name_H-M   'P 1'
#
loop_
_entity.id
_entity.type
_entity.pdbx_description
1 polymer ?
#
loop_
_entity_poly.entity_id
_entity_poly.type
_entity_poly.pdbx_seq_one_letter_code
_entity_poly.pdbx_strand_id
1 'polypeptide(L)' 'MVGEYCRFGILTASDRASSGEYKDLSGPSIEDFLRETLTSPWGVERMVVPDEKDTISSSIIELA' A
#
# COMPACT_ATOMS: atom_id res chain seq x y z
N MET A 1 2.31 -25.55 -7.54
CA MET A 1 1.62 -24.26 -7.29
C MET A 1 1.03 -23.81 -8.61
N VAL A 2 -0.23 -23.38 -8.63
CA VAL A 2 -0.89 -22.86 -9.85
C VAL A 2 -1.02 -21.35 -9.67
N GLY A 3 -0.59 -20.58 -10.67
CA GLY A 3 -0.64 -19.11 -10.67
C GLY A 3 0.73 -18.43 -10.53
N GLU A 4 0.82 -17.22 -11.07
CA GLU A 4 1.96 -16.33 -10.89
C GLU A 4 1.97 -15.72 -9.47
N TYR A 5 3.14 -15.32 -8.99
CA TYR A 5 3.28 -14.67 -7.69
C TYR A 5 2.61 -13.29 -7.71
N CYS A 6 1.58 -13.09 -6.89
CA CYS A 6 0.85 -11.83 -6.84
C CYS A 6 1.60 -10.78 -6.01
N ARG A 7 1.73 -9.56 -6.54
CA ARG A 7 2.29 -8.41 -5.84
C ARG A 7 1.20 -7.36 -5.66
N PHE A 8 1.07 -6.81 -4.45
CA PHE A 8 0.14 -5.74 -4.13
C PHE A 8 0.90 -4.44 -3.83
N GLY A 9 0.48 -3.34 -4.43
CA GLY A 9 0.84 -2.00 -3.97
C GLY A 9 -0.27 -1.44 -3.07
N ILE A 10 0.10 -0.91 -1.91
CA ILE A 10 -0.82 -0.20 -1.01
C ILE A 10 -0.29 1.23 -0.82
N LEU A 11 -1.09 2.21 -1.19
CA LEU A 11 -0.77 3.63 -1.06
C LEU A 11 -1.76 4.30 -0.12
N THR A 12 -1.24 4.85 0.98
CA THR A 12 -1.99 5.72 1.88
C THR A 12 -1.72 7.17 1.47
N ALA A 13 -2.75 7.86 0.96
CA ALA A 13 -2.70 9.30 0.72
C ALA A 13 -3.20 10.03 1.99
N SER A 14 -2.32 10.81 2.61
CA SER A 14 -2.64 11.62 3.79
C SER A 14 -1.52 12.61 4.08
N ASP A 15 -1.84 13.91 4.11
CA ASP A 15 -0.90 14.96 4.53
C ASP A 15 -0.34 14.71 5.94
N ARG A 16 -1.19 14.30 6.88
CA ARG A 16 -0.78 14.08 8.29
C ARG A 16 0.04 12.81 8.48
N ALA A 17 -0.27 11.74 7.74
CA ALA A 17 0.52 10.53 7.85
C ALA A 17 1.89 10.68 7.17
N SER A 18 1.91 11.35 6.01
CA SER A 18 3.15 11.63 5.28
C SER A 18 4.05 12.65 5.99
N SER A 19 3.48 13.62 6.72
CA SER A 19 4.23 14.54 7.59
C SER A 19 4.71 13.91 8.90
N GLY A 20 4.25 12.70 9.23
CA GLY A 20 4.55 12.00 10.48
C GLY A 20 3.79 12.52 11.71
N GLU A 21 2.83 13.44 11.51
CA GLU A 21 1.93 13.88 12.59
C GLU A 21 1.12 12.70 13.14
N TYR A 22 0.64 11.83 12.23
CA TYR A 22 -0.03 10.58 12.58
C TYR A 22 0.72 9.37 12.02
N LYS A 23 0.56 8.25 12.72
CA LYS A 23 0.97 6.95 12.20
C LYS A 23 -0.05 6.48 11.17
N ASP A 24 0.41 5.97 10.04
CA ASP A 24 -0.46 5.23 9.11
C ASP A 24 -0.96 3.93 9.77
N LEU A 25 -2.27 3.88 9.99
CA LEU A 25 -2.98 2.68 10.45
C LEU A 25 -3.78 2.01 9.31
N SER A 26 -4.07 2.76 8.24
CA SER A 26 -4.87 2.29 7.12
C SER A 26 -4.09 1.31 6.25
N GLY A 27 -2.85 1.65 5.88
CA GLY A 27 -1.98 0.79 5.08
C GLY A 27 -1.74 -0.58 5.73
N PRO A 28 -1.34 -0.64 7.02
CA PRO A 28 -1.23 -1.90 7.75
C PRO A 28 -2.55 -2.69 7.84
N SER A 29 -3.69 -2.02 8.05
CA SER A 29 -5.00 -2.71 8.14
C SER A 29 -5.38 -3.39 6.82
N ILE A 30 -5.03 -2.79 5.68
CA ILE A 30 -5.24 -3.41 4.36
C ILE A 30 -4.33 -4.64 4.20
N GLU A 31 -3.05 -4.55 4.58
CA GLU A 31 -2.13 -5.69 4.54
C GLU A 31 -2.60 -6.84 5.44
N ASP A 32 -3.10 -6.54 6.64
CA ASP A 32 -3.63 -7.53 7.57
C ASP A 32 -4.86 -8.23 6.99
N PHE A 33 -5.78 -7.49 6.36
CA PHE A 33 -6.92 -8.09 5.65
C PHE A 33 -6.48 -9.04 4.52
N LEU A 34 -5.49 -8.64 3.71
CA LEU A 34 -4.94 -9.50 2.65
C LEU A 34 -4.31 -10.77 3.23
N ARG A 35 -3.62 -10.66 4.38
CA ARG A 35 -3.03 -11.79 5.10
C ARG A 35 -4.04 -12.76 5.66
N GLU A 36 -5.18 -12.26 6.15
CA GLU A 36 -6.26 -13.09 6.63
C GLU A 36 -7.02 -13.78 5.50
N THR A 37 -7.13 -13.12 4.35
CA THR A 37 -8.03 -13.55 3.26
C THR A 37 -7.34 -14.42 2.20
N LEU A 38 -6.07 -14.14 1.88
CA LEU A 38 -5.37 -14.79 0.77
C LEU A 38 -4.52 -15.96 1.26
N THR A 39 -4.71 -17.12 0.64
CA THR A 39 -3.97 -18.36 0.98
C THR A 39 -2.82 -18.68 0.02
N SER A 40 -2.81 -18.08 -1.18
CA SER A 40 -1.70 -18.23 -2.13
C SER A 40 -0.50 -17.37 -1.72
N PRO A 41 0.75 -17.70 -2.11
CA PRO A 41 1.88 -16.80 -1.89
C PRO A 41 1.69 -15.45 -2.60
N TRP A 42 1.96 -14.37 -1.87
CA TRP A 42 1.90 -13.00 -2.38
C TRP A 42 2.89 -12.10 -1.63
N GLY A 43 3.22 -10.95 -2.20
CA GLY A 43 4.04 -9.90 -1.58
C GLY A 43 3.37 -8.54 -1.64
N VAL A 44 3.85 -7.60 -0.84
CA VAL A 44 3.29 -6.25 -0.75
C VAL A 44 4.36 -5.18 -0.62
N GLU A 45 4.11 -4.05 -1.24
CA GLU A 45 4.84 -2.81 -1.06
C GLU A 45 3.89 -1.73 -0.53
N ARG A 46 4.34 -0.96 0.47
CA ARG A 46 3.55 0.07 1.13
C ARG A 46 4.21 1.43 0.99
N MET A 47 3.41 2.44 0.67
CA MET A 47 3.84 3.83 0.61
C MET A 47 2.82 4.75 1.30
N VAL A 48 3.32 5.81 1.92
CA VAL A 48 2.50 6.91 2.46
C VAL A 48 2.92 8.19 1.74
N VAL A 49 1.97 8.92 1.18
CA VAL A 49 2.21 10.14 0.40
C VAL A 49 1.28 11.27 0.82
N PRO A 50 1.64 12.54 0.57
CA PRO A 50 0.71 13.68 0.71
C PRO A 50 -0.52 13.54 -0.20
N ASP A 51 -1.60 14.27 0.12
CA ASP A 51 -2.85 14.30 -0.67
C ASP A 51 -2.72 15.19 -1.93
N GLU A 52 -1.65 14.96 -2.70
CA GLU A 52 -1.30 15.70 -3.90
C GLU A 52 -1.44 14.82 -5.13
N LYS A 53 -2.21 15.28 -6.12
CA LYS A 53 -2.53 14.50 -7.33
C LYS A 53 -1.29 13.99 -8.04
N ASP A 54 -0.30 14.85 -8.28
CA ASP A 54 0.88 14.48 -9.05
C ASP A 54 1.72 13.46 -8.29
N THR A 55 1.91 13.66 -6.98
CA THR A 55 2.62 12.75 -6.08
C THR A 55 1.94 11.38 -5.99
N ILE A 56 0.61 11.33 -5.85
CA ILE A 56 -0.15 10.07 -5.87
C ILE A 56 0.04 9.36 -7.21
N SER A 57 -0.09 10.09 -8.32
CA SER A 57 0.00 9.50 -9.66
C SER A 57 1.37 8.92 -9.98
N SER A 58 2.46 9.62 -9.63
CA SER A 58 3.82 9.12 -9.83
C SER A 58 4.10 7.93 -8.93
N SER A 59 3.62 7.96 -7.69
CA SER A 59 3.81 6.87 -6.72
C SER A 59 3.06 5.60 -7.14
N ILE A 60 1.87 5.71 -7.74
CA ILE A 60 1.16 4.55 -8.31
C ILE A 60 1.94 3.95 -9.48
N ILE A 61 2.64 4.77 -10.28
CA ILE A 61 3.49 4.27 -11.38
C ILE A 61 4.73 3.56 -10.84
N GLU A 62 5.28 4.03 -9.72
CA GLU A 62 6.46 3.42 -9.07
C GLU A 62 6.13 2.14 -8.31
N LEU A 63 4.93 2.06 -7.72
CA LEU A 63 4.44 0.89 -7.01
C LEU A 63 4.21 -0.29 -7.97
N ALA A 64 5.04 -1.33 -7.80
CA ALA A 64 4.95 -2.69 -8.34
C ALA A 64 4.39 -2.89 -9.77
#